data_AF-A0A842U2V6-F1
#
_entry.id   AF-A0A842U2V6-F1
#
_cell.length_a   1.000
_cell.length_b   1.000
_cell.length_c   1.000
_cell.angle_alpha   90.00
_cell.angle_beta   90.00
_cell.angle_gamma   90.00
#
_symmetry.space_group_name_H-M   'P 1'
#
loop_
_entity.id
_entity.type
_entity.pdbx_description
1 polymer ?
#
loop_
_entity_poly.entity_id
_entity_poly.type
_entity_poly.pdbx_seq_one_letter_code
_entity_poly.pdbx_strand_id
1 'polypeptide(L)'
;MIIEQISEKTGISIKELLKWFLQKIIEFWCSGINKKGLLLEMHAQNTLLEVDSDFIPRRVVVRDFCSVRVDQFIRDRLNLPDIFKKKIIDRNCYFSREQEYSLIYDYFICHHFLYPMIKICCKKYDLDFSYFNNYAQKVFNDNFTFDIFTNRCYGFADEVFVNRPPKIQVFSKTPFFRK
;
A
#
# COMPACT_ATOMS: atom_id res chain seq x y z
N MET A 1 -11.12 9.10 -16.72
CA MET A 1 -10.10 8.45 -15.83
C MET A 1 -9.84 7.04 -16.35
N ILE A 2 -8.67 6.41 -16.17
CA ILE A 2 -8.42 5.07 -16.79
C ILE A 2 -9.47 4.02 -16.39
N ILE A 3 -9.92 4.04 -15.13
CA ILE A 3 -10.96 3.13 -14.63
C ILE A 3 -12.31 3.30 -15.35
N GLU A 4 -12.62 4.50 -15.83
CA GLU A 4 -13.82 4.82 -16.59
C GLU A 4 -13.73 4.22 -17.99
N GLN A 5 -12.59 4.39 -18.65
CA GLN A 5 -12.34 3.81 -19.97
C GLN A 5 -12.41 2.27 -19.91
N ILE A 6 -11.86 1.67 -18.86
CA ILE A 6 -11.97 0.22 -18.63
C ILE A 6 -13.44 -0.18 -18.45
N SER A 7 -14.20 0.54 -17.62
CA SER A 7 -15.61 0.24 -17.36
C SER A 7 -16.45 0.32 -18.65
N GLU A 8 -16.27 1.37 -19.44
CA GLU A 8 -16.96 1.55 -20.72
C GLU A 8 -16.62 0.47 -21.74
N LYS A 9 -15.36 0.02 -21.80
CA LYS A 9 -14.92 -1.00 -22.77
C LYS A 9 -15.28 -2.42 -22.37
N THR A 10 -15.27 -2.72 -21.07
CA THR A 10 -15.47 -4.10 -20.57
C THR A 10 -16.89 -4.37 -20.07
N GLY A 11 -17.68 -3.32 -19.81
CA GLY A 11 -18.97 -3.43 -19.11
C GLY A 11 -18.85 -3.73 -17.61
N ILE A 12 -17.64 -3.85 -17.06
CA ILE A 12 -17.44 -4.07 -15.62
C ILE A 12 -17.74 -2.75 -14.89
N SER A 13 -18.57 -2.81 -13.85
CA SER A 13 -18.91 -1.60 -13.09
C SER A 13 -17.70 -0.98 -12.40
N ILE A 14 -17.69 0.35 -12.25
CA ILE A 14 -16.66 1.09 -11.49
C ILE A 14 -16.49 0.51 -10.08
N LYS A 15 -17.59 0.11 -9.43
CA LYS A 15 -17.58 -0.51 -8.10
C LYS A 15 -16.77 -1.80 -8.07
N GLU A 16 -16.99 -2.70 -9.04
CA GLU A 16 -16.24 -3.96 -9.11
C GLU A 16 -14.78 -3.76 -9.49
N LEU A 17 -14.49 -2.80 -10.39
CA LEU A 17 -13.10 -2.43 -10.69
C LEU A 17 -12.37 -1.93 -9.45
N LEU A 18 -12.97 -1.01 -8.68
CA LEU A 18 -12.37 -0.49 -7.45
C LEU A 18 -12.09 -1.57 -6.42
N LYS A 19 -13.05 -2.50 -6.21
CA LYS A 19 -12.84 -3.66 -5.33
C LYS A 19 -11.65 -4.49 -5.81
N TRP A 20 -11.61 -4.81 -7.10
CA TRP A 20 -10.51 -5.58 -7.67
C TRP A 20 -9.16 -4.89 -7.46
N PHE A 21 -9.06 -3.58 -7.70
CA PHE A 21 -7.83 -2.81 -7.47
C PHE A 21 -7.40 -2.82 -6.01
N LEU A 22 -8.32 -2.52 -5.10
CA LEU A 22 -8.05 -2.53 -3.65
C LEU A 22 -7.55 -3.89 -3.22
N GLN A 23 -8.25 -4.95 -3.64
CA GLN A 23 -7.89 -6.31 -3.30
C GLN A 23 -6.48 -6.64 -3.79
N LYS A 24 -6.18 -6.41 -5.08
CA LYS A 24 -4.88 -6.77 -5.66
C LYS A 24 -3.72 -5.99 -5.06
N ILE A 25 -3.90 -4.71 -4.75
CA ILE A 25 -2.84 -3.89 -4.14
C ILE A 25 -2.56 -4.38 -2.72
N ILE A 26 -3.60 -4.57 -1.91
CA ILE A 26 -3.45 -4.98 -0.50
C ILE A 26 -2.90 -6.40 -0.42
N GLU A 27 -3.47 -7.37 -1.17
CA GLU A 27 -2.99 -8.76 -1.21
C GLU A 27 -1.52 -8.85 -1.61
N PHE A 28 -1.13 -8.10 -2.64
CA PHE A 28 0.25 -8.13 -3.13
C PHE A 28 1.22 -7.55 -2.11
N TRP A 29 0.86 -6.42 -1.49
CA TRP A 29 1.66 -5.81 -0.43
C TRP A 29 1.81 -6.75 0.77
N CYS A 30 0.70 -7.31 1.28
CA CYS A 30 0.71 -8.29 2.37
C CYS A 30 1.55 -9.53 2.02
N SER A 31 1.45 -10.04 0.79
CA SER A 31 2.24 -11.17 0.31
C SER A 31 3.75 -10.87 0.31
N GLY A 32 4.17 -9.64 -0.02
CA GLY A 32 5.57 -9.21 0.07
C GLY A 32 6.14 -9.38 1.48
N ILE A 33 5.36 -9.00 2.49
CA ILE A 33 5.74 -9.17 3.90
C ILE A 33 5.67 -10.64 4.31
N ASN A 34 4.51 -11.27 4.17
CA ASN A 34 4.27 -12.61 4.71
C ASN A 34 5.14 -13.69 4.10
N LYS A 35 5.56 -13.53 2.84
CA LYS A 35 6.33 -14.56 2.14
C LYS A 35 7.80 -14.22 2.01
N LYS A 36 8.18 -12.93 2.11
CA LYS A 36 9.53 -12.46 1.81
C LYS A 36 10.12 -11.51 2.85
N GLY A 37 9.33 -11.01 3.80
CA GLY A 37 9.77 -9.98 4.75
C GLY A 37 10.18 -8.68 4.06
N LEU A 38 9.48 -8.30 2.98
CA LEU A 38 9.79 -7.12 2.16
C LEU A 38 8.62 -6.13 2.15
N LEU A 39 8.88 -4.89 2.58
CA LEU A 39 7.92 -3.80 2.49
C LEU A 39 8.10 -3.12 1.13
N LEU A 40 7.09 -3.31 0.29
CA LEU A 40 7.06 -2.77 -1.07
C LEU A 40 6.49 -1.34 -1.05
N GLU A 41 7.24 -0.38 -1.59
CA GLU A 41 6.81 1.01 -1.71
C GLU A 41 5.89 1.18 -2.93
N MET A 42 4.61 0.81 -2.77
CA MET A 42 3.62 0.72 -3.85
C MET A 42 2.79 2.01 -4.05
N HIS A 43 3.44 3.18 -4.08
CA HIS A 43 2.74 4.42 -4.43
C HIS A 43 2.29 4.44 -5.90
N ALA A 44 1.43 5.39 -6.29
CA ALA A 44 0.82 5.43 -7.62
C ALA A 44 1.83 5.35 -8.79
N GLN A 45 3.00 6.00 -8.68
CA GLN A 45 4.05 5.94 -9.71
C GLN A 45 4.75 4.57 -9.81
N ASN A 46 4.79 3.77 -8.74
CA ASN A 46 5.44 2.46 -8.71
C ASN A 46 4.46 1.29 -8.91
N THR A 47 3.18 1.59 -9.03
CA THR A 47 2.11 0.62 -9.19
C THR A 47 1.50 0.75 -10.58
N LEU A 48 1.75 -0.23 -11.43
CA LEU A 48 1.22 -0.31 -12.78
C LEU A 48 0.03 -1.25 -12.83
N LEU A 49 -0.94 -0.91 -13.67
CA LEU A 49 -2.02 -1.80 -14.06
C LEU A 49 -1.68 -2.41 -15.42
N GLU A 50 -1.65 -3.73 -15.48
CA GLU A 50 -1.66 -4.44 -16.76
C GLU A 50 -3.10 -4.60 -17.25
N VAL A 51 -3.36 -4.09 -18.44
CA VAL A 51 -4.59 -4.32 -19.21
C VAL A 51 -4.22 -5.06 -20.50
N ASP A 52 -5.07 -6.00 -20.91
CA ASP A 52 -4.90 -6.70 -22.17
C ASP A 52 -5.51 -5.94 -23.36
N SER A 53 -5.53 -6.59 -24.53
CA SER A 53 -6.12 -6.04 -25.76
C SER A 53 -7.63 -5.76 -25.66
N ASP A 54 -8.32 -6.41 -24.73
CA ASP A 54 -9.75 -6.27 -24.47
C ASP A 54 -10.03 -5.30 -23.31
N PHE A 55 -9.01 -4.54 -22.87
CA PHE A 55 -9.05 -3.62 -21.73
C PHE A 55 -9.36 -4.28 -20.37
N ILE A 56 -9.26 -5.61 -20.28
CA ILE A 56 -9.53 -6.34 -19.04
C ILE A 56 -8.30 -6.22 -18.11
N PRO A 57 -8.46 -5.72 -16.87
CA PRO A 57 -7.38 -5.72 -15.88
C PRO A 57 -6.91 -7.15 -15.59
N ARG A 58 -5.61 -7.41 -15.79
CA ARG A 58 -5.02 -8.75 -15.57
C ARG A 58 -4.28 -8.84 -14.25
N ARG A 59 -3.45 -7.86 -13.94
CA ARG A 59 -2.66 -7.83 -12.70
C ARG A 59 -2.17 -6.43 -12.34
N VAL A 60 -1.71 -6.32 -11.11
CA VAL A 60 -0.92 -5.19 -10.63
C VAL A 60 0.55 -5.57 -10.75
N VAL A 61 1.35 -4.67 -11.32
CA VAL A 61 2.81 -4.83 -11.44
C VAL A 61 3.48 -3.74 -10.63
N VAL A 62 4.41 -4.12 -9.76
CA VAL A 62 5.23 -3.16 -9.00
C VAL A 62 6.56 -2.98 -9.70
N ARG A 63 6.97 -1.73 -9.88
CA ARG A 63 8.27 -1.32 -10.41
C ARG A 63 9.08 -0.58 -9.35
N ASP A 64 10.34 -0.32 -9.66
CA ASP A 64 11.27 0.43 -8.82
C ASP A 64 11.45 -0.18 -7.42
N PHE A 65 12.23 -1.26 -7.37
CA PHE A 65 12.57 -1.93 -6.11
C PHE A 65 13.72 -1.26 -5.36
N CYS A 66 14.20 -0.09 -5.80
CA CYS A 66 15.30 0.59 -5.14
C CYS A 66 14.96 0.98 -3.71
N SER A 67 13.67 1.21 -3.39
CA SER A 67 13.18 1.66 -2.08
C SER A 67 12.59 0.59 -1.17
N VAL A 68 12.66 -0.68 -1.55
CA VAL A 68 12.17 -1.78 -0.69
C VAL A 68 12.88 -1.78 0.66
N ARG A 69 12.10 -1.87 1.73
CA ARG A 69 12.62 -2.10 3.09
C ARG A 69 12.59 -3.58 3.42
N VAL A 70 13.61 -4.03 4.13
CA VAL A 70 13.82 -5.43 4.51
C VAL A 70 13.57 -5.57 5.99
N ASP A 71 12.58 -6.38 6.34
CA ASP A 71 12.29 -6.76 7.72
C ASP A 71 13.02 -8.07 8.04
N GLN A 72 14.25 -7.94 8.56
CA GLN A 72 15.08 -9.11 8.83
C GLN A 72 14.44 -10.05 9.86
N PHE A 73 13.71 -9.52 10.84
CA PHE A 73 13.03 -10.35 11.83
C PHE A 73 11.97 -11.25 11.18
N ILE A 74 11.17 -10.73 10.24
CA ILE A 74 10.23 -11.58 9.49
C ILE A 74 10.98 -12.59 8.62
N ARG A 75 12.07 -12.19 7.97
CA ARG A 75 12.86 -13.10 7.14
C ARG A 75 13.44 -14.26 7.94
N ASP A 76 13.97 -13.99 9.13
CA ASP A 76 14.49 -14.99 10.05
C ASP A 76 13.38 -15.96 10.48
N ARG A 77 12.19 -15.44 10.83
CA ARG A 77 11.01 -16.28 11.15
C ARG A 77 10.55 -17.16 10.00
N LEU A 78 10.77 -16.73 8.76
CA LEU A 78 10.42 -17.48 7.54
C LEU A 78 11.57 -18.39 7.06
N ASN A 79 12.67 -18.50 7.81
CA ASN A 79 13.88 -19.23 7.42
C ASN A 79 14.43 -18.78 6.04
N LEU A 80 14.37 -17.49 5.74
CA LEU A 80 14.87 -16.94 4.48
C LEU A 80 16.36 -16.58 4.59
N PRO A 81 17.15 -16.74 3.51
CA PRO A 81 18.57 -16.39 3.52
C PRO A 81 18.83 -14.91 3.82
N ASP A 82 19.86 -14.60 4.61
CA ASP A 82 20.31 -13.22 4.84
C ASP A 82 21.19 -12.73 3.69
N ILE A 83 20.55 -12.21 2.63
CA ILE A 83 21.23 -11.73 1.42
C ILE A 83 21.22 -10.20 1.27
N PHE A 84 20.47 -9.49 2.11
CA PHE A 84 20.30 -8.05 1.98
C PHE A 84 21.32 -7.31 2.84
N LYS A 85 21.87 -6.22 2.31
CA LYS A 85 22.90 -5.40 2.99
C LYS A 85 22.47 -3.95 3.24
N LYS A 86 21.35 -3.53 2.65
CA LYS A 86 20.85 -2.15 2.66
C LYS A 86 19.35 -2.14 2.95
N LYS A 87 18.85 -1.03 3.50
CA LYS A 87 17.43 -0.81 3.79
C LYS A 87 16.81 -1.86 4.71
N ILE A 88 17.62 -2.40 5.62
CA ILE A 88 17.23 -3.31 6.68
C ILE A 88 16.69 -2.47 7.85
N ILE A 89 15.43 -2.71 8.18
CA ILE A 89 14.73 -2.08 9.29
C ILE A 89 15.51 -2.31 10.59
N ASP A 90 15.55 -1.30 11.45
CA ASP A 90 16.30 -1.26 12.71
C ASP A 90 17.83 -1.40 12.60
N ARG A 91 18.41 -1.50 11.38
CA ARG A 91 19.87 -1.48 11.16
C ARG A 91 20.35 -0.25 10.39
N ASN A 92 19.71 0.08 9.27
CA ASN A 92 20.15 1.17 8.39
C ASN A 92 18.97 1.93 7.74
N CYS A 93 17.81 1.88 8.38
CA CYS A 93 16.66 2.74 8.11
C CYS A 93 16.59 3.86 9.15
N TYR A 94 15.89 4.95 8.84
CA TYR A 94 15.80 6.12 9.74
C TYR A 94 14.76 5.93 10.85
N PHE A 95 13.77 5.07 10.64
CA PHE A 95 12.60 4.96 11.52
C PHE A 95 12.49 3.57 12.14
N SER A 96 11.74 3.48 13.23
CA SER A 96 11.44 2.19 13.84
C SER A 96 10.63 1.32 12.89
N ARG A 97 10.66 0.00 13.11
CA ARG A 97 9.86 -0.95 12.37
C ARG A 97 8.39 -0.55 12.19
N GLU A 98 7.70 -0.20 13.27
CA GLU A 98 6.28 0.17 13.22
C GLU A 98 6.03 1.43 12.38
N GLN A 99 6.96 2.38 12.42
CA GLN A 99 6.92 3.62 11.65
C GLN A 99 7.17 3.34 10.16
N GLU A 100 8.13 2.48 9.81
CA GLU A 100 8.37 2.08 8.40
C GLU A 100 7.13 1.37 7.82
N TYR A 101 6.49 0.48 8.58
CA TYR A 101 5.25 -0.17 8.15
C TYR A 101 4.13 0.85 7.91
N SER A 102 3.97 1.81 8.83
CA SER A 102 2.96 2.84 8.70
C SER A 102 3.23 3.83 7.56
N LEU A 103 4.48 4.26 7.37
CA LEU A 103 4.86 5.12 6.25
C LEU A 103 4.59 4.46 4.91
N ILE A 104 4.92 3.18 4.77
CA ILE A 104 4.72 2.48 3.51
C ILE A 104 3.24 2.19 3.28
N TYR A 105 2.55 1.58 4.26
CA TYR A 105 1.16 1.17 4.06
C TYR A 105 0.18 2.33 4.26
N ASP A 106 0.17 2.98 5.43
CA ASP A 106 -0.83 4.00 5.76
C ASP A 106 -0.62 5.28 4.96
N TYR A 107 0.63 5.70 4.76
CA TYR A 107 0.93 6.99 4.14
C TYR A 107 1.07 6.89 2.62
N PHE A 108 2.01 6.09 2.09
CA PHE A 108 2.23 6.01 0.64
C PHE A 108 1.11 5.27 -0.11
N ILE A 109 0.70 4.10 0.39
CA ILE A 109 -0.32 3.28 -0.29
C ILE A 109 -1.73 3.79 0.01
N CYS A 110 -2.09 3.96 1.29
CA CYS A 110 -3.46 4.32 1.64
C CYS A 110 -3.73 5.81 1.41
N HIS A 111 -3.00 6.70 2.09
CA HIS A 111 -3.31 8.13 2.09
C HIS A 111 -3.02 8.81 0.75
N HIS A 112 -1.87 8.55 0.12
CA HIS A 112 -1.46 9.23 -1.12
C HIS A 112 -1.95 8.57 -2.41
N PHE A 113 -2.34 7.31 -2.36
CA PHE A 113 -2.74 6.57 -3.57
C PHE A 113 -4.19 6.07 -3.53
N LEU A 114 -4.52 5.11 -2.67
CA LEU A 114 -5.84 4.48 -2.68
C LEU A 114 -6.96 5.43 -2.24
N TYR A 115 -6.77 6.18 -1.16
CA TYR A 115 -7.77 7.10 -0.61
C TYR A 115 -8.24 8.15 -1.63
N PRO A 116 -7.35 8.94 -2.28
CA PRO A 116 -7.79 9.94 -3.25
C PRO A 116 -8.47 9.29 -4.46
N MET A 117 -7.96 8.16 -4.95
CA MET A 117 -8.56 7.43 -6.07
C MET A 117 -10.01 7.01 -5.75
N ILE A 118 -10.23 6.33 -4.63
CA ILE A 118 -11.56 5.87 -4.21
C ILE A 118 -12.48 7.06 -3.98
N LYS A 119 -12.01 8.09 -3.26
CA LYS A 119 -12.81 9.28 -2.94
C LYS A 119 -13.31 10.00 -4.19
N ILE A 120 -12.45 10.14 -5.20
CA ILE A 120 -12.82 10.72 -6.50
C ILE A 120 -13.88 9.87 -7.20
N CYS A 121 -13.71 8.54 -7.21
CA CYS A 121 -14.70 7.65 -7.83
C CYS A 121 -16.04 7.66 -7.09
N CYS A 122 -16.02 7.56 -5.76
CA CYS A 122 -17.22 7.62 -4.92
C CYS A 122 -18.01 8.90 -5.18
N LYS A 123 -17.34 10.05 -5.22
CA LYS A 123 -17.98 11.32 -5.53
C LYS A 123 -18.56 11.36 -6.94
N LYS A 124 -17.81 10.86 -7.94
CA LYS A 124 -18.21 10.94 -9.35
C LYS A 124 -19.36 9.99 -9.72
N TYR A 125 -19.40 8.81 -9.09
CA TYR A 125 -20.33 7.73 -9.44
C TYR A 125 -21.34 7.42 -8.33
N ASP A 126 -21.50 8.33 -7.36
CA ASP A 126 -22.41 8.20 -6.23
C ASP A 126 -22.28 6.87 -5.49
N LEU A 127 -21.04 6.48 -5.17
CA LEU A 127 -20.74 5.24 -4.45
C LEU A 127 -20.42 5.53 -2.99
N ASP A 128 -20.87 4.63 -2.11
CA ASP A 128 -20.56 4.70 -0.68
C ASP A 128 -19.07 4.43 -0.40
N PHE A 129 -18.38 5.43 0.14
CA PHE A 129 -16.97 5.31 0.54
C PHE A 129 -16.78 4.31 1.68
N SER A 130 -17.73 4.23 2.62
CA SER A 130 -17.62 3.36 3.80
C SER A 130 -17.60 1.88 3.40
N TYR A 131 -18.35 1.51 2.36
CA TYR A 131 -18.28 0.19 1.74
C TYR A 131 -16.85 -0.20 1.33
N PHE A 132 -16.14 0.67 0.60
CA PHE A 132 -14.76 0.38 0.16
C PHE A 132 -13.77 0.38 1.31
N ASN A 133 -13.97 1.24 2.30
CA ASN A 133 -13.16 1.27 3.52
C ASN A 133 -13.25 -0.07 4.27
N ASN A 134 -14.47 -0.54 4.53
CA ASN A 134 -14.73 -1.82 5.20
C ASN A 134 -14.21 -3.00 4.37
N TYR A 135 -14.37 -2.95 3.04
CA TYR A 135 -13.82 -3.97 2.15
C TYR A 135 -12.29 -4.02 2.22
N ALA A 136 -11.61 -2.88 2.19
CA ALA A 136 -10.15 -2.80 2.27
C ALA A 136 -9.63 -3.30 3.63
N GLN A 137 -10.27 -2.90 4.74
CA GLN A 137 -9.98 -3.43 6.08
C GLN A 137 -10.13 -4.95 6.13
N LYS A 138 -11.21 -5.49 5.55
CA LYS A 138 -11.42 -6.93 5.47
C LYS A 138 -10.28 -7.62 4.71
N VAL A 139 -9.96 -7.17 3.51
CA VAL A 139 -8.87 -7.75 2.70
C VAL A 139 -7.55 -7.70 3.47
N PHE A 140 -7.24 -6.58 4.13
CA PHE A 140 -6.03 -6.46 4.93
C PHE A 140 -6.01 -7.47 6.08
N ASN A 141 -7.07 -7.54 6.87
CA ASN A 141 -7.17 -8.44 8.03
C ASN A 141 -7.15 -9.92 7.63
N ASP A 142 -7.73 -10.27 6.48
CA ASP A 142 -7.69 -11.64 5.95
C ASP A 142 -6.28 -12.03 5.49
N ASN A 143 -5.45 -11.06 5.09
CA ASN A 143 -4.16 -11.32 4.43
C ASN A 143 -2.93 -10.92 5.24
N PHE A 144 -3.01 -10.10 6.29
CA PHE A 144 -1.84 -9.67 7.06
C PHE A 144 -1.74 -10.43 8.38
N THR A 145 -0.59 -11.06 8.65
CA THR A 145 -0.47 -12.06 9.73
C THR A 145 0.31 -11.60 10.96
N PHE A 146 0.87 -10.39 10.94
CA PHE A 146 1.77 -9.93 12.00
C PHE A 146 1.16 -8.81 12.82
N ASP A 147 1.37 -8.84 14.13
CA ASP A 147 1.04 -7.74 15.02
C ASP A 147 2.21 -6.76 15.10
N ILE A 148 2.27 -5.84 14.14
CA ILE A 148 3.34 -4.82 14.00
C ILE A 148 2.78 -3.42 14.06
N PHE A 149 1.55 -3.23 13.58
CA PHE A 149 0.99 -1.90 13.43
C PHE A 149 0.41 -1.36 14.75
N THR A 150 0.83 -0.16 15.13
CA THR A 150 0.18 0.60 16.19
C THR A 150 -1.18 1.16 15.74
N ASN A 151 -1.91 1.78 16.67
CA ASN A 151 -3.13 2.55 16.35
C ASN A 151 -2.84 3.88 15.62
N ARG A 152 -1.57 4.30 15.53
CA ARG A 152 -1.16 5.58 14.94
C ARG A 152 -0.71 5.37 13.50
N CYS A 153 -0.95 6.39 12.69
CA CYS A 153 -0.41 6.48 11.33
C CYS A 153 0.67 7.55 11.26
N TYR A 154 1.82 7.20 10.69
CA TYR A 154 2.98 8.08 10.56
C TYR A 154 3.15 8.55 9.11
N GLY A 155 3.48 9.82 8.95
CA GLY A 155 3.69 10.47 7.66
C GLY A 155 4.84 11.48 7.78
N PHE A 156 5.41 11.91 6.66
CA PHE A 156 6.44 12.94 6.70
C PHE A 156 5.86 14.28 7.19
N ALA A 157 6.63 15.00 7.98
CA ALA A 157 6.30 16.38 8.34
C ALA A 157 6.52 17.29 7.13
N ASP A 158 5.66 18.30 6.96
CA ASP A 158 5.78 19.32 5.91
C ASP A 158 6.90 20.31 6.24
N GLU A 159 8.15 19.83 6.16
CA GLU A 159 9.36 20.64 6.29
C GLU A 159 10.17 20.56 4.99
N VAL A 160 10.74 21.69 4.56
CA VAL A 160 11.70 21.71 3.44
C VAL A 160 12.90 20.85 3.83
N PHE A 161 13.24 19.85 3.00
CA PHE A 161 14.40 18.99 3.23
C PHE A 161 15.71 19.77 3.10
N VAL A 162 16.16 20.41 4.18
CA VAL A 162 17.46 21.10 4.24
C VAL A 162 18.50 20.13 4.81
N ASN A 163 19.11 19.25 4.00
CA ASN A 163 20.19 18.32 4.38
C ASN A 163 20.07 17.67 5.79
N ARG A 164 18.83 17.47 6.25
CA ARG A 164 18.49 16.94 7.57
C ARG A 164 17.84 15.58 7.38
N PRO A 165 18.01 14.65 8.34
CA PRO A 165 17.27 13.41 8.31
C PRO A 165 15.76 13.72 8.26
N PRO A 166 14.99 12.94 7.50
CA PRO A 166 13.56 13.17 7.34
C PRO A 166 12.86 13.09 8.71
N LYS A 167 11.93 14.01 8.96
CA LYS A 167 11.08 13.98 10.15
C LYS A 167 9.73 13.38 9.82
N ILE A 168 9.20 12.60 10.76
CA ILE A 168 7.87 12.04 10.69
C ILE A 168 7.01 12.53 11.84
N GLN A 169 5.71 12.60 11.58
CA GLN A 169 4.70 12.99 12.54
C GLN A 169 3.51 12.02 12.46
N VAL A 170 2.72 12.00 13.53
CA VAL A 170 1.44 11.30 13.51
C VAL A 170 0.46 12.13 12.67
N PHE A 171 0.12 11.65 11.47
CA PHE A 171 -0.83 12.36 10.58
C PHE A 171 -2.26 11.85 10.75
N SER A 172 -2.45 10.65 11.30
CA SER A 172 -3.76 10.15 11.70
C SER A 172 -3.68 9.31 12.98
N LYS A 173 -4.71 9.43 13.82
CA LYS A 173 -4.92 8.59 15.02
C LYS A 173 -5.75 7.33 14.73
N THR A 174 -6.30 7.22 13.52
CA THR A 174 -7.11 6.09 13.06
C THR A 174 -6.65 5.68 11.65
N PRO A 175 -6.24 4.43 11.44
CA PRO A 175 -5.86 3.97 10.10
C PRO A 175 -7.08 3.89 9.19
N PHE A 176 -6.89 4.14 7.90
CA PHE A 176 -7.97 4.09 6.92
C PHE A 176 -8.32 2.63 6.57
N PHE A 177 -7.36 1.85 6.08
CA PHE A 177 -7.63 0.56 5.41
C PHE A 177 -7.07 -0.68 6.14
N ARG A 178 -6.85 -0.63 7.45
CA ARG A 178 -6.34 -1.79 8.24
C ARG A 178 -6.94 -1.99 9.62
N LYS A 179 -7.77 -1.07 10.14
CA LYS A 179 -8.59 -1.27 11.35
C LYS A 179 -9.94 -0.64 11.12
#